data_AF-A0A502DZ38-F1
#
_entry.id   AF-A0A502DZ38-F1
#
_cell.length_a   1.000
_cell.length_b   1.000
_cell.length_c   1.000
_cell.angle_alpha   90.00
_cell.angle_beta   90.00
_cell.angle_gamma   90.00
#
_symmetry.space_group_name_H-M   'P 1'
#
loop_
_entity.id
_entity.type
_entity.pdbx_description
1 polymer ?
#
loop_
_entity_poly.entity_id
_entity_poly.type
_entity_poly.pdbx_seq_one_letter_code
_entity_poly.pdbx_strand_id
1 'polypeptide(L)'
;MSTDSEKNLKVLTDHLRDLTTLQDTAAGQITGANRSIVDPGRDMWNTHGIACSATNFAVSRVEGARRNAGGALFRVSTELSEKLEAAAGAYANTDSSAAGNIGACGV
;
A
#
# COMPACT_ATOMS: atom_id res chain seq x y z
N MET A 1 -11.07 -31.98 -15.28
CA MET A 1 -10.45 -30.86 -16.02
C MET A 1 -11.16 -29.60 -15.54
N SER A 2 -10.45 -28.57 -15.07
CA SER A 2 -11.07 -27.38 -14.48
C SER A 2 -11.81 -26.55 -15.53
N THR A 3 -13.00 -26.06 -15.21
CA THR A 3 -13.85 -25.26 -16.11
C THR A 3 -13.25 -23.88 -16.35
N ASP A 4 -13.64 -23.21 -17.43
CA ASP A 4 -13.11 -21.87 -17.74
C ASP A 4 -13.54 -20.83 -16.69
N SER A 5 -14.70 -21.02 -16.06
CA SER A 5 -15.14 -20.22 -14.92
C SER A 5 -14.21 -20.39 -13.70
N GLU A 6 -13.87 -21.63 -13.32
CA GLU A 6 -12.94 -21.89 -12.20
C GLU A 6 -11.55 -21.30 -12.44
N LYS A 7 -11.06 -21.35 -13.69
CA LYS A 7 -9.79 -20.70 -14.07
C LYS A 7 -9.90 -19.17 -13.94
N ASN A 8 -11.01 -18.57 -14.37
CA ASN A 8 -11.22 -17.13 -14.29
C ASN A 8 -11.25 -16.62 -12.84
N LEU A 9 -11.90 -17.35 -11.92
CA LEU A 9 -11.91 -16.94 -10.51
C LEU A 9 -10.56 -17.13 -9.80
N LYS A 10 -9.79 -18.16 -10.18
CA LYS A 10 -8.39 -18.27 -9.74
C LYS A 10 -7.57 -17.07 -10.21
N VAL A 11 -7.68 -16.72 -11.49
CA VAL A 11 -7.02 -15.53 -12.06
C VAL A 11 -7.43 -14.26 -11.31
N LEU A 12 -8.71 -14.11 -10.98
CA LEU A 12 -9.20 -12.97 -10.21
C LEU A 12 -8.61 -12.93 -8.79
N THR A 13 -8.61 -14.06 -8.08
CA THR A 13 -8.08 -14.16 -6.71
C THR A 13 -6.58 -13.90 -6.67
N ASP A 14 -5.83 -14.47 -7.62
CA ASP A 14 -4.39 -14.24 -7.75
C ASP A 14 -4.11 -12.78 -8.11
N HIS A 15 -4.91 -12.17 -8.99
CA HIS A 15 -4.78 -10.76 -9.32
C HIS A 15 -5.00 -9.84 -8.10
N LEU A 16 -5.95 -10.16 -7.21
CA LEU A 16 -6.13 -9.40 -5.98
C LEU A 16 -4.91 -9.49 -5.05
N ARG A 17 -4.28 -10.66 -4.96
CA ARG A 17 -3.04 -10.85 -4.18
C ARG A 17 -1.84 -10.11 -4.78
N ASP A 18 -1.77 -10.05 -6.11
CA ASP A 18 -0.76 -9.23 -6.79
C ASP A 18 -0.95 -7.75 -6.44
N LEU A 19 -2.19 -7.27 -6.42
CA LEU A 19 -2.50 -5.90 -6.00
C LEU A 19 -2.15 -5.65 -4.52
N THR A 20 -2.41 -6.62 -3.62
CA THR A 20 -1.99 -6.58 -2.21
C THR A 20 -0.47 -6.35 -2.13
N THR A 21 0.30 -7.17 -2.85
CA THR A 21 1.78 -7.08 -2.88
C THR A 21 2.28 -5.73 -3.38
N LEU A 22 1.59 -5.14 -4.38
CA LEU A 22 1.91 -3.81 -4.89
C LEU A 22 1.66 -2.72 -3.84
N GLN A 23 0.57 -2.82 -3.07
CA GLN A 23 0.29 -1.86 -1.99
C GLN A 23 1.30 -1.97 -0.84
N ASP A 24 1.71 -3.17 -0.47
CA ASP A 24 2.75 -3.37 0.54
C ASP A 24 4.10 -2.81 0.09
N THR A 25 4.45 -3.04 -1.18
CA THR A 25 5.65 -2.46 -1.80
C THR A 25 5.59 -0.94 -1.77
N ALA A 26 4.46 -0.34 -2.14
CA ALA A 26 4.26 1.10 -2.09
C ALA A 26 4.40 1.64 -0.66
N ALA A 27 3.78 1.00 0.33
CA ALA A 27 3.90 1.36 1.73
C ALA A 27 5.36 1.35 2.22
N GLY A 28 6.13 0.32 1.83
CA GLY A 28 7.56 0.21 2.12
C GLY A 28 8.38 1.35 1.49
N GLN A 29 8.13 1.64 0.21
CA GLN A 29 8.81 2.73 -0.51
C GLN A 29 8.50 4.11 0.08
N ILE A 30 7.23 4.37 0.42
CA ILE A 30 6.79 5.61 1.05
C ILE A 30 7.48 5.79 2.40
N THR A 31 7.54 4.73 3.21
CA THR A 31 8.22 4.75 4.50
C THR A 31 9.70 5.05 4.35
N GLY A 32 10.37 4.40 3.38
CA GLY A 32 11.77 4.68 3.05
C GLY A 32 12.01 6.13 2.62
N ALA A 33 11.16 6.64 1.72
CA ALA A 33 11.25 8.02 1.21
C ALA A 33 10.97 9.08 2.28
N ASN A 34 10.10 8.78 3.25
CA ASN A 34 9.90 9.65 4.40
C ASN A 34 11.10 9.65 5.35
N ARG A 35 11.69 8.48 5.58
CA ARG A 35 12.88 8.32 6.45
C ARG A 35 14.13 8.99 5.87
N SER A 36 14.25 9.07 4.55
CA SER A 36 15.40 9.73 3.90
C SER A 36 15.44 11.25 4.08
N ILE A 37 14.37 11.87 4.60
CA ILE A 37 14.33 13.31 4.89
C ILE A 37 14.96 13.56 6.26
N VAL A 38 16.27 13.75 6.27
CA VAL A 38 17.06 14.04 7.49
C VAL A 38 17.21 15.55 7.65
N ASP A 39 16.19 16.18 8.23
CA ASP A 39 16.09 17.60 8.65
C ASP A 39 16.88 18.66 7.83
N PRO A 40 16.69 18.77 6.49
CA PRO A 40 17.36 19.79 5.67
C PRO A 40 17.28 21.23 6.19
N GLY A 41 16.15 21.65 6.79
CA GLY A 41 15.99 22.98 7.37
C GLY A 41 16.93 23.20 8.56
N ARG A 42 17.07 22.18 9.42
CA ARG A 42 18.02 22.22 10.54
C ARG A 42 19.46 22.30 10.05
N ASP A 43 19.81 21.54 9.01
CA ASP A 43 21.15 21.61 8.40
C ASP A 43 21.44 22.98 7.80
N MET A 44 20.44 23.59 7.15
CA MET A 44 20.58 24.94 6.61
C MET A 44 20.75 25.99 7.73
N TRP A 45 20.04 25.85 8.84
CA TRP A 45 20.23 26.68 10.02
C TRP A 45 21.65 26.54 10.59
N ASN A 46 22.15 25.31 10.68
CA ASN A 46 23.48 25.03 11.22
C ASN A 46 24.60 25.60 10.31
N THR A 47 24.40 25.60 8.99
CA THR A 47 25.43 25.97 8.02
C THR A 47 25.39 27.42 7.55
N HIS A 48 24.19 28.01 7.42
CA HIS A 48 23.99 29.36 6.89
C HIS A 48 23.36 30.33 7.90
N GLY A 49 22.84 29.80 9.01
CA GLY A 49 22.33 30.59 10.13
C GLY A 49 21.21 31.56 9.73
N ILE A 50 21.25 32.75 10.33
CA ILE A 50 20.19 33.73 10.21
C ILE A 50 20.06 34.31 8.79
N ALA A 51 21.14 34.31 8.01
CA ALA A 51 21.15 34.80 6.63
C ALA A 51 20.17 34.03 5.75
N CYS A 52 19.94 32.74 6.04
CA CYS A 52 18.98 31.89 5.34
C CYS A 52 17.73 31.58 6.18
N SER A 53 17.41 32.39 7.20
CA SER A 53 16.29 32.15 8.11
C SER A 53 14.95 31.93 7.41
N ALA A 54 14.60 32.79 6.45
CA ALA A 54 13.36 32.66 5.68
C ALA A 54 13.29 31.33 4.91
N THR A 55 14.39 30.94 4.26
CA THR A 55 14.48 29.68 3.51
C THR A 55 14.42 28.48 4.45
N ASN A 56 15.10 28.53 5.60
CA ASN A 56 15.00 27.48 6.62
C ASN A 56 13.54 27.25 7.04
N PHE A 57 12.82 28.30 7.43
CA PHE A 57 11.41 28.16 7.82
C PHE A 57 10.54 27.58 6.69
N ALA A 58 10.79 27.97 5.44
CA ALA A 58 10.08 27.41 4.29
C ALA A 58 10.37 25.92 4.13
N VAL A 59 11.63 25.51 4.22
CA VAL A 59 12.05 24.11 4.10
C VAL A 59 11.49 23.26 5.23
N SER A 60 11.57 23.69 6.50
CA SER A 60 10.99 22.94 7.63
C SER A 60 9.47 22.77 7.50
N ARG A 61 8.75 23.74 6.95
CA ARG A 61 7.31 23.60 6.68
C ARG A 61 7.03 22.54 5.60
N VAL A 62 7.81 22.56 4.52
CA VAL A 62 7.69 21.57 3.44
C VAL A 62 8.05 20.16 3.92
N GLU A 63 9.07 20.01 4.77
CA GLU A 63 9.41 18.74 5.42
C GLU A 63 8.25 18.18 6.22
N GLY A 64 7.63 19.01 7.07
CA GLY A 64 6.45 18.62 7.85
C GLY A 64 5.29 18.21 6.95
N ALA A 65 4.98 19.00 5.92
CA ALA A 65 3.94 18.68 4.95
C ALA A 65 4.20 17.36 4.21
N ARG A 66 5.46 17.11 3.80
CA ARG A 66 5.86 15.88 3.12
C ARG A 66 5.78 14.67 4.04
N ARG A 67 6.22 14.77 5.30
CA ARG A 67 6.08 13.70 6.30
C ARG A 67 4.61 13.34 6.52
N ASN A 68 3.74 14.34 6.65
CA ASN A 68 2.29 14.14 6.80
C ASN A 68 1.68 13.47 5.56
N ALA A 69 2.03 13.94 4.36
CA ALA A 69 1.55 13.36 3.12
C ALA A 69 2.00 11.90 2.97
N GLY A 70 3.27 11.59 3.23
CA GLY A 70 3.77 10.22 3.19
C GLY A 70 3.13 9.33 4.26
N GLY A 71 2.86 9.85 5.47
CA GLY A 71 2.11 9.11 6.49
C GLY A 71 0.69 8.79 6.06
N ALA A 72 0.01 9.72 5.39
CA ALA A 72 -1.31 9.48 4.82
C ALA A 72 -1.29 8.43 3.70
N LEU A 73 -0.31 8.51 2.79
CA LEU A 73 -0.16 7.54 1.69
C LEU A 73 0.18 6.14 2.21
N PHE A 74 1.03 6.04 3.23
CA PHE A 74 1.33 4.77 3.91
C PHE A 74 0.04 4.13 4.43
N ARG A 75 -0.75 4.88 5.21
CA ARG A 75 -2.00 4.38 5.78
C ARG A 75 -2.99 3.90 4.71
N VAL A 76 -3.17 4.68 3.65
CA VAL A 76 -4.08 4.31 2.55
C VAL A 76 -3.59 3.05 1.83
N SER A 77 -2.28 2.92 1.60
CA SER A 77 -1.71 1.73 0.95
C SER A 77 -1.91 0.49 1.82
N THR A 78 -1.62 0.58 3.12
CA THR A 78 -1.85 -0.52 4.08
C THR A 78 -3.33 -0.91 4.16
N GLU A 79 -4.23 0.07 4.31
CA GLU A 79 -5.67 -0.20 4.38
C GLU A 79 -6.20 -0.85 3.08
N LEU A 80 -5.69 -0.43 1.92
CA LEU A 80 -6.07 -1.02 0.65
C LEU A 80 -5.52 -2.44 0.51
N SER A 81 -4.27 -2.69 0.93
CA SER A 81 -3.66 -4.02 1.00
C SER A 81 -4.52 -4.99 1.81
N GLU A 82 -4.92 -4.59 3.03
CA GLU A 82 -5.79 -5.39 3.90
C GLU A 82 -7.15 -5.71 3.26
N LYS A 83 -7.75 -4.73 2.57
CA LYS A 83 -9.04 -4.92 1.88
C LYS A 83 -8.92 -5.87 0.69
N LEU A 84 -7.84 -5.79 -0.07
CA LEU A 84 -7.58 -6.68 -1.21
C LEU A 84 -7.36 -8.12 -0.74
N GLU A 85 -6.61 -8.31 0.34
CA GLU A 85 -6.40 -9.63 0.93
C GLU A 85 -7.70 -10.22 1.48
N ALA A 86 -8.50 -9.41 2.17
CA ALA A 86 -9.83 -9.84 2.64
C ALA A 86 -10.75 -10.23 1.48
N ALA A 87 -10.74 -9.47 0.38
CA ALA A 87 -11.52 -9.78 -0.82
C ALA A 87 -11.06 -11.09 -1.47
N ALA A 88 -9.74 -11.29 -1.61
CA ALA A 88 -9.18 -12.54 -2.14
C ALA A 88 -9.61 -13.76 -1.29
N GLY A 89 -9.58 -13.62 0.04
CA GLY A 89 -10.07 -14.65 0.96
C GLY A 89 -11.56 -14.94 0.80
N ALA A 90 -12.40 -13.90 0.64
CA ALA A 90 -13.83 -14.05 0.44
C ALA A 90 -14.17 -14.77 -0.89
N TYR A 91 -13.45 -14.45 -1.97
CA TYR A 91 -13.59 -15.17 -3.25
C TYR A 91 -13.17 -16.64 -3.12
N ALA A 92 -11.99 -16.91 -2.57
CA ALA A 92 -11.51 -18.29 -2.38
C ALA A 92 -12.48 -19.15 -1.54
N ASN A 93 -13.05 -18.58 -0.47
CA ASN A 93 -14.02 -19.27 0.37
C ASN A 93 -15.34 -19.56 -0.35
N THR A 94 -15.83 -18.58 -1.12
CA THR A 94 -17.05 -18.71 -1.92
C THR A 94 -16.88 -19.81 -2.97
N ASP A 95 -15.73 -19.82 -3.65
CA ASP A 95 -15.40 -20.80 -4.68
C ASP A 95 -15.31 -22.21 -4.11
N SER A 96 -14.60 -22.36 -2.99
CA SER A 96 -14.50 -23.65 -2.31
C SER A 96 -15.87 -24.17 -1.87
N SER A 97 -16.74 -23.28 -1.39
CA SER A 97 -18.09 -23.65 -0.95
C SER A 97 -18.98 -24.06 -2.12
N ALA A 98 -18.93 -23.31 -3.23
CA ALA A 98 -19.67 -23.63 -4.44
C ALA A 98 -19.19 -24.95 -5.06
N ALA A 99 -17.88 -25.17 -5.15
CA ALA A 99 -17.30 -26.42 -5.64
C ALA A 99 -17.73 -27.62 -4.78
N GLY A 100 -17.73 -27.48 -3.45
CA GLY A 100 -18.21 -28.50 -2.53
C GLY A 100 -19.70 -28.86 -2.76
N ASN A 101 -20.54 -27.84 -2.94
CA ASN A 101 -21.97 -28.04 -3.22
C ASN A 101 -22.20 -28.75 -4.57
N ILE A 102 -21.46 -28.38 -5.61
CA ILE A 102 -21.55 -29.03 -6.93
C ILE A 102 -21.09 -30.49 -6.83
N GLY A 103 -19.98 -30.77 -6.15
CA GLY A 103 -19.50 -32.13 -5.93
C GLY A 103 -20.47 -33.00 -5.13
N ALA A 104 -21.19 -32.41 -4.16
CA ALA A 104 -22.24 -33.10 -3.41
C ALA A 104 -23.49 -33.41 -4.25
N CYS A 105 -23.77 -32.63 -5.30
CA CYS A 105 -24.87 -32.87 -6.23
C CYS A 105 -24.59 -33.99 -7.26
N GLY A 106 -23.38 -34.55 -7.30
CA GLY A 106 -23.07 -35.76 -8.07
C GLY A 106 -23.17 -35.63 -9.59
N VAL A 107 -23.00 -34.42 -10.14
CA VAL A 107 -22.87 -34.16 -11.58
C VAL A 107 -21.42 -34.32 -12.06
#